data_AF-A0A9D6VGW8-F1
#
_entry.id   AF-A0A9D6VGW8-F1
#
_cell.length_a   1.000
_cell.length_b   1.000
_cell.length_c   1.000
_cell.angle_alpha   90.00
_cell.angle_beta   90.00
_cell.angle_gamma   90.00
#
_symmetry.space_group_name_H-M   'P 1'
#
loop_
_entity.id
_entity.type
_entity.pdbx_description
1 polymer ?
#
loop_
_entity_poly.entity_id
_entity_poly.type
_entity_poly.pdbx_seq_one_letter_code
_entity_poly.pdbx_strand_id
1 'polypeptide(L)'
;MSTNSMTPRQAAVALVAAMPIGVSVQQLEEYGIEATTEQAQAITQEVLSLNLFWIFAAIDAHIPQKYQSAISELIMDAMETGWGTTLPVGSANWTVYLDQWQNRRRRYSRLVEEGVSPLAVSAEAATLMEENHLIREAERHNLLILLIDFVPVDSYGQLLEDVG
;
A
#
# COMPACT_ATOMS: atom_id res chain seq x y z
N MET A 1 -33.03 -5.20 12.43
CA MET A 1 -31.91 -4.50 11.76
C MET A 1 -30.96 -5.58 11.32
N SER A 2 -30.87 -5.83 10.01
CA SER A 2 -29.99 -6.89 9.50
C SER A 2 -28.55 -6.43 9.65
N THR A 3 -27.84 -7.01 10.61
CA THR A 3 -26.38 -6.93 10.71
C THR A 3 -25.81 -7.64 9.49
N ASN A 4 -25.55 -6.90 8.41
CA ASN A 4 -24.72 -7.38 7.31
C ASN A 4 -23.27 -7.44 7.80
N SER A 5 -22.97 -8.36 8.72
CA SER A 5 -21.58 -8.58 9.12
C SER A 5 -20.83 -9.12 7.92
N MET A 6 -19.82 -8.36 7.50
CA MET A 6 -18.92 -8.76 6.45
C MET A 6 -18.05 -9.90 6.97
N THR A 7 -18.03 -11.02 6.24
CA THR A 7 -17.13 -12.14 6.61
C THR A 7 -15.67 -11.73 6.44
N PRO A 8 -14.71 -12.35 7.15
CA PRO A 8 -13.28 -12.10 6.96
C PRO A 8 -12.84 -12.19 5.48
N ARG A 9 -13.43 -13.11 4.71
CA ARG A 9 -13.16 -13.24 3.28
C ARG A 9 -13.65 -12.05 2.47
N GLN A 10 -14.85 -11.57 2.75
CA GLN A 10 -15.39 -10.39 2.08
C GLN A 10 -14.54 -9.16 2.41
N ALA A 11 -14.13 -9.01 3.67
CA ALA A 11 -13.23 -7.93 4.12
C ALA A 11 -11.92 -7.91 3.33
N ALA A 12 -11.23 -9.06 3.24
CA ALA A 12 -10.00 -9.19 2.47
C ALA A 12 -10.20 -8.80 0.99
N VAL A 13 -11.29 -9.26 0.35
CA VAL A 13 -11.60 -8.93 -1.04
C VAL A 13 -11.83 -7.43 -1.23
N ALA A 14 -12.56 -6.78 -0.32
CA ALA A 14 -12.82 -5.35 -0.44
C ALA A 14 -11.55 -4.50 -0.20
N LEU A 15 -10.71 -4.89 0.75
CA LEU A 15 -9.42 -4.23 1.00
C LEU A 15 -8.50 -4.33 -0.22
N VAL A 16 -8.40 -5.51 -0.83
CA VAL A 16 -7.61 -5.69 -2.07
C VAL A 16 -8.18 -4.89 -3.22
N ALA A 17 -9.51 -4.86 -3.39
CA ALA A 17 -10.15 -4.10 -4.45
C ALA A 17 -10.04 -2.58 -4.27
N ALA A 18 -9.85 -2.09 -3.04
CA ALA A 18 -9.66 -0.69 -2.73
C ALA A 18 -8.22 -0.19 -3.00
N MET A 19 -7.24 -1.10 -3.10
CA MET A 19 -5.87 -0.73 -3.46
C MET A 19 -5.80 -0.25 -4.92
N PRO A 20 -4.95 0.75 -5.21
CA PRO A 20 -4.65 1.09 -6.58
C PRO A 20 -3.94 -0.08 -7.28
N ILE A 21 -4.31 -0.34 -8.53
CA ILE A 21 -3.72 -1.41 -9.34
C ILE A 21 -2.24 -1.11 -9.66
N GLY A 22 -1.87 0.17 -9.72
CA GLY A 22 -0.51 0.65 -9.93
C GLY A 22 -0.49 2.08 -10.47
N VAL A 23 0.69 2.59 -10.76
CA VAL A 23 0.90 3.93 -11.32
C VAL A 23 1.48 3.80 -12.72
N SER A 24 0.83 4.41 -13.70
CA SER A 24 1.34 4.50 -15.07
C SER A 24 2.30 5.68 -15.27
N VAL A 25 3.13 5.61 -16.32
CA VAL A 25 3.99 6.74 -16.72
C VAL A 25 3.17 8.01 -16.95
N GLN A 26 2.03 7.89 -17.66
CA GLN A 26 1.14 9.03 -17.91
C GLN A 26 0.62 9.66 -16.61
N GLN A 27 0.23 8.84 -15.63
CA GLN A 27 -0.17 9.36 -14.32
C GLN A 27 1.00 10.07 -13.63
N LEU A 28 2.22 9.52 -13.65
CA LEU A 28 3.38 10.20 -13.08
C LEU A 28 3.64 11.57 -13.74
N GLU A 29 3.52 11.65 -15.06
CA GLU A 29 3.65 12.90 -15.81
C GLU A 29 2.59 13.94 -15.43
N GLU A 30 1.35 13.52 -15.11
CA GLU A 30 0.29 14.40 -14.62
C GLU A 30 0.63 15.07 -13.28
N TYR A 31 1.42 14.39 -12.43
CA TYR A 31 1.97 14.97 -11.21
C TYR A 31 3.29 15.72 -11.46
N GLY A 32 3.80 15.76 -12.69
CA GLY A 32 5.08 16.39 -13.02
C GLY A 32 6.29 15.57 -12.59
N ILE A 33 6.20 14.23 -12.68
CA ILE A 33 7.27 13.29 -12.43
C ILE A 33 7.65 12.62 -13.75
N GLU A 34 8.88 12.82 -14.21
CA GLU A 34 9.37 12.20 -15.44
C GLU A 34 9.93 10.79 -15.13
N ALA A 35 9.25 9.75 -15.60
CA ALA A 35 9.61 8.37 -15.29
C ALA A 35 9.67 7.48 -16.53
N THR A 36 10.61 6.54 -16.56
CA THR A 36 10.56 5.42 -17.50
C THR A 36 9.50 4.40 -17.05
N THR A 37 9.17 3.45 -17.94
CA THR A 37 8.28 2.34 -17.60
C THR A 37 8.81 1.54 -16.40
N GLU A 38 10.11 1.31 -16.32
CA GLU A 38 10.75 0.58 -15.22
C GLU A 38 10.66 1.37 -13.91
N GLN A 39 10.83 2.69 -13.95
CA GLN A 39 10.64 3.55 -12.79
C GLN A 39 9.17 3.54 -12.34
N ALA A 40 8.21 3.60 -13.26
CA ALA A 40 6.78 3.51 -12.93
C ALA A 40 6.42 2.16 -12.27
N GLN A 41 7.01 1.06 -12.73
CA GLN A 41 6.85 -0.26 -12.12
C GLN A 41 7.47 -0.32 -10.72
N ALA A 42 8.65 0.28 -10.51
CA ALA A 42 9.29 0.36 -9.20
C ALA A 42 8.48 1.24 -8.23
N ILE A 43 8.00 2.40 -8.68
CA ILE A 43 7.12 3.28 -7.90
C ILE A 43 5.82 2.55 -7.56
N THR A 44 5.27 1.75 -8.49
CA THR A 44 4.11 0.90 -8.20
C THR A 44 4.37 -0.05 -7.04
N GLN A 45 5.53 -0.71 -6.98
CA GLN A 45 5.88 -1.59 -5.85
C GLN A 45 5.93 -0.83 -4.51
N GLU A 46 6.43 0.41 -4.52
CA GLU A 46 6.49 1.25 -3.34
C GLU A 46 5.09 1.73 -2.88
N VAL A 47 4.24 2.15 -3.83
CA VAL A 47 2.84 2.50 -3.58
C VAL A 47 2.08 1.31 -2.99
N LEU A 48 2.27 0.11 -3.56
CA LEU A 48 1.68 -1.12 -3.00
C LEU A 48 2.20 -1.41 -1.59
N SER A 49 3.49 -1.18 -1.33
CA SER A 49 4.08 -1.40 0.00
C SER A 49 3.45 -0.48 1.05
N LEU A 50 3.22 0.78 0.69
CA LEU A 50 2.58 1.76 1.57
C LEU A 50 1.09 1.45 1.79
N ASN A 51 0.38 1.02 0.75
CA ASN A 51 -1.02 0.59 0.87
C ASN A 51 -1.16 -0.64 1.77
N LEU A 52 -0.34 -1.68 1.55
CA LEU A 52 -0.34 -2.86 2.42
C LEU A 52 -0.04 -2.47 3.86
N PHE A 53 0.95 -1.60 4.11
CA PHE A 53 1.24 -1.12 5.46
C PHE A 53 -0.02 -0.58 6.17
N TRP A 54 -0.76 0.32 5.51
CA TRP A 54 -1.97 0.90 6.10
C TRP A 54 -3.12 -0.10 6.25
N ILE A 55 -3.28 -1.02 5.30
CA ILE A 55 -4.27 -2.09 5.41
C ILE A 55 -4.00 -2.95 6.64
N PHE A 56 -2.76 -3.39 6.84
CA PHE A 56 -2.40 -4.20 8.01
C PHE A 56 -2.52 -3.40 9.31
N ALA A 57 -2.13 -2.12 9.31
CA ALA A 57 -2.35 -1.25 10.46
C ALA A 57 -3.85 -1.10 10.80
N ALA A 58 -4.72 -0.97 9.79
CA ALA A 58 -6.16 -0.88 9.98
C ALA A 58 -6.75 -2.19 10.51
N ILE A 59 -6.30 -3.35 10.01
CA ILE A 59 -6.68 -4.67 10.52
C ILE A 59 -6.27 -4.82 11.99
N ASP A 60 -5.03 -4.47 12.34
CA ASP A 60 -4.50 -4.57 13.69
C ASP A 60 -5.31 -3.67 14.66
N ALA A 61 -5.79 -2.51 14.21
CA ALA A 61 -6.55 -1.56 15.01
C ALA A 61 -8.04 -1.89 15.16
N HIS A 62 -8.71 -2.42 14.12
CA HIS A 62 -10.17 -2.52 14.08
C HIS A 62 -10.71 -3.96 14.15
N ILE A 63 -9.90 -4.97 13.83
CA ILE A 63 -10.37 -6.35 13.71
C ILE A 63 -10.07 -7.16 14.98
N PRO A 64 -11.04 -7.95 15.50
CA PRO A 64 -10.77 -8.89 16.57
C PRO A 64 -9.65 -9.89 16.22
N GLN A 65 -8.71 -10.10 17.15
CA GLN A 65 -7.51 -10.93 16.95
C GLN A 65 -7.78 -12.31 16.30
N LYS A 66 -8.91 -12.95 16.63
CA LYS A 66 -9.31 -14.26 16.07
C LYS A 66 -9.49 -14.28 14.53
N TYR A 67 -9.68 -13.12 13.90
CA TYR A 67 -9.87 -13.00 12.46
C TYR A 67 -8.69 -12.34 11.74
N GLN A 68 -7.80 -11.66 12.46
CA GLN A 68 -6.68 -10.91 11.87
C GLN A 68 -5.80 -11.80 10.98
N SER A 69 -5.41 -13.00 11.44
CA SER A 69 -4.59 -13.94 10.64
C SER A 69 -5.30 -14.37 9.36
N ALA A 70 -6.59 -14.73 9.45
CA ALA A 70 -7.35 -15.19 8.31
C ALA A 70 -7.53 -14.10 7.24
N ILE A 71 -7.78 -12.85 7.65
CA ILE A 71 -7.87 -11.72 6.71
C ILE A 71 -6.50 -11.44 6.09
N SER A 72 -5.45 -11.44 6.93
CA SER A 72 -4.06 -11.18 6.52
C SER A 72 -3.58 -12.18 5.47
N GLU A 73 -3.79 -13.48 5.71
CA GLU A 73 -3.44 -14.56 4.78
C GLU A 73 -4.17 -14.39 3.44
N LEU A 74 -5.48 -14.12 3.47
CA LEU A 74 -6.26 -13.91 2.24
C LEU A 74 -5.78 -12.72 1.41
N ILE A 75 -5.34 -11.64 2.06
CA ILE A 75 -4.77 -10.47 1.36
C ILE A 75 -3.44 -10.85 0.72
N MET A 76 -2.54 -11.52 1.45
CA MET A 76 -1.23 -11.92 0.92
C MET A 76 -1.36 -12.93 -0.23
N ASP A 77 -2.26 -13.90 -0.12
CA ASP A 77 -2.55 -14.88 -1.18
C ASP A 77 -3.09 -14.19 -2.44
N ALA A 78 -3.97 -13.20 -2.27
CA ALA A 78 -4.50 -12.42 -3.39
C ALA A 78 -3.41 -11.59 -4.09
N MET A 79 -2.51 -10.98 -3.31
CA MET A 79 -1.38 -10.22 -3.84
C MET A 79 -0.39 -11.10 -4.59
N GLU A 80 -0.06 -12.28 -4.05
CA GLU A 80 0.80 -13.27 -4.71
C GLU A 80 0.18 -13.74 -6.03
N THR A 81 -1.12 -14.05 -6.01
CA THR A 81 -1.84 -14.51 -7.20
C THR A 81 -1.91 -13.43 -8.29
N GLY A 82 -2.08 -12.16 -7.89
CA GLY A 82 -2.13 -11.01 -8.80
C GLY A 82 -0.76 -10.52 -9.27
N TRP A 83 0.32 -11.01 -8.67
CA TRP A 83 1.68 -10.52 -8.88
C TRP A 83 2.16 -10.75 -10.32
N GLY A 84 2.55 -9.66 -11.01
CA GLY A 84 3.02 -9.71 -12.39
C GLY A 84 1.94 -10.05 -13.44
N THR A 85 0.68 -10.24 -13.02
CA THR A 85 -0.45 -10.50 -13.92
C THR A 85 -1.37 -9.29 -14.00
N THR A 86 -1.93 -8.90 -12.85
CA THR A 86 -2.84 -7.75 -12.71
C THR A 86 -2.11 -6.51 -12.22
N LEU A 87 -1.04 -6.70 -11.45
CA LEU A 87 -0.20 -5.62 -10.93
C LEU A 87 1.00 -5.37 -11.87
N PRO A 88 1.21 -4.14 -12.37
CA PRO A 88 2.30 -3.80 -13.27
C PRO A 88 3.61 -3.59 -12.48
N VAL A 89 4.14 -4.67 -11.92
CA VAL A 89 5.32 -4.66 -11.03
C VAL A 89 6.63 -5.04 -11.74
N GLY A 90 6.58 -5.20 -13.07
CA GLY A 90 7.76 -5.55 -13.88
C GLY A 90 8.26 -6.97 -13.61
N SER A 91 9.58 -7.16 -13.69
CA SER A 91 10.26 -8.46 -13.46
C SER A 91 10.49 -8.78 -11.99
N ALA A 92 9.93 -7.99 -11.07
CA ALA A 92 10.11 -8.21 -9.64
C ALA A 92 9.54 -9.57 -9.21
N ASN A 93 10.32 -10.31 -8.44
CA ASN A 93 9.89 -11.58 -7.86
C ASN A 93 9.09 -11.33 -6.58
N TRP A 94 7.97 -12.02 -6.42
CA TRP A 94 7.10 -11.89 -5.23
C TRP A 94 7.83 -12.11 -3.91
N THR A 95 8.65 -13.17 -3.79
CA THR A 95 9.40 -13.45 -2.56
C THR A 95 10.40 -12.35 -2.23
N VAL A 96 11.04 -11.77 -3.25
CA VAL A 96 11.98 -10.65 -3.08
C VAL A 96 11.23 -9.39 -2.65
N TYR A 97 10.10 -9.08 -3.31
CA TYR A 97 9.25 -7.97 -2.92
C TYR A 97 8.78 -8.09 -1.46
N LEU A 98 8.35 -9.29 -1.06
CA LEU A 98 7.84 -9.55 0.29
C LEU A 98 8.87 -9.25 1.37
N ASP A 99 10.13 -9.66 1.18
CA ASP A 99 11.23 -9.34 2.10
C ASP A 99 11.44 -7.82 2.21
N GLN A 100 11.50 -7.14 1.07
CA GLN A 100 11.67 -5.70 1.06
C GLN A 100 10.48 -4.98 1.70
N TRP A 101 9.26 -5.45 1.47
CA TRP A 101 8.05 -4.92 2.12
C TRP A 101 8.10 -5.09 3.64
N GLN A 102 8.59 -6.22 4.16
CA GLN A 102 8.78 -6.40 5.61
C GLN A 102 9.78 -5.38 6.18
N ASN A 103 10.82 -5.02 5.42
CA ASN A 103 11.77 -3.97 5.80
C ASN A 103 11.08 -2.60 5.87
N ARG A 104 10.28 -2.26 4.85
CA ARG A 104 9.49 -1.02 4.81
C ARG A 104 8.46 -0.95 5.94
N ARG A 105 7.71 -2.04 6.17
CA ARG A 105 6.74 -2.17 7.26
C ARG A 105 7.39 -1.85 8.61
N ARG A 106 8.56 -2.41 8.90
CA ARG A 106 9.30 -2.10 10.15
C ARG A 106 9.69 -0.63 10.27
N ARG A 107 10.10 0.00 9.16
CA ARG A 107 10.46 1.43 9.14
C ARG A 107 9.24 2.31 9.41
N TYR A 108 8.12 2.03 8.75
CA TYR A 108 6.87 2.78 8.91
C TYR A 108 6.20 2.55 10.28
N SER A 109 6.26 1.33 10.82
CA SER A 109 5.73 1.03 12.16
C SER A 109 6.40 1.87 13.25
N ARG A 110 7.73 2.07 13.20
CA ARG A 110 8.45 2.92 14.16
C ARG A 110 7.93 4.35 14.17
N LEU A 111 7.66 4.91 12.99
CA LEU A 111 7.09 6.23 12.86
C LEU A 111 5.71 6.32 13.53
N VAL A 112 4.84 5.35 13.28
CA VAL A 112 3.51 5.31 13.90
C VAL A 112 3.61 5.14 15.43
N GLU A 113 4.54 4.33 15.92
CA GLU A 113 4.82 4.17 17.36
C GLU A 113 5.30 5.48 18.01
N GLU A 114 6.02 6.32 17.26
CA GLU A 114 6.43 7.67 17.68
C GLU A 114 5.28 8.69 17.62
N GLY A 115 4.08 8.28 17.18
CA GLY A 115 2.88 9.10 17.14
C GLY A 115 2.85 10.08 15.96
N VAL A 116 3.64 9.85 14.92
CA VAL A 116 3.64 10.74 13.74
C VAL A 116 2.41 10.52 12.88
N SER A 117 1.98 11.58 12.18
CA SER A 117 0.81 11.54 11.30
C SER A 117 0.99 10.61 10.09
N PRO A 118 -0.09 10.11 9.47
CA PRO A 118 -0.02 9.36 8.22
C PRO A 118 0.76 10.06 7.10
N LEU A 119 0.67 11.39 7.03
CA LEU A 119 1.43 12.22 6.10
C LEU A 119 2.95 12.05 6.25
N ALA A 120 3.44 11.88 7.48
CA ALA A 120 4.86 11.70 7.74
C ALA A 120 5.35 10.31 7.27
N VAL A 121 4.50 9.28 7.31
CA VAL A 121 4.82 7.98 6.71
C VAL A 121 4.89 8.08 5.18
N SER A 122 3.98 8.83 4.55
CA SER A 122 4.05 9.10 3.11
C SER A 122 5.30 9.91 2.73
N ALA A 123 5.70 10.88 3.57
CA ALA A 123 6.94 11.62 3.38
C ALA A 123 8.17 10.71 3.47
N GLU A 124 8.19 9.78 4.43
CA GLU A 124 9.26 8.78 4.57
C GLU A 124 9.34 7.86 3.35
N ALA A 125 8.19 7.41 2.83
CA ALA A 125 8.12 6.64 1.60
C ALA A 125 8.67 7.43 0.40
N ALA A 126 8.33 8.72 0.29
CA ALA A 126 8.87 9.58 -0.77
C ALA A 126 10.40 9.76 -0.67
N THR A 127 10.92 9.94 0.54
CA THR A 127 12.38 9.98 0.80
C THR A 127 13.06 8.68 0.40
N LEU A 128 12.48 7.53 0.73
CA LEU A 128 12.98 6.21 0.29
C LEU A 128 13.05 6.07 -1.24
N MET A 129 12.03 6.55 -1.95
CA MET A 129 12.01 6.49 -3.42
C MET A 129 13.06 7.41 -4.05
N GLU A 130 13.32 8.56 -3.45
CA GLU A 130 14.43 9.45 -3.84
C GLU A 130 15.79 8.81 -3.57
N GLU A 131 16.01 8.26 -2.38
CA GLU A 131 17.24 7.55 -1.99
C GLU A 131 17.55 6.38 -2.94
N ASN A 132 16.52 5.71 -3.43
CA ASN A 132 16.61 4.60 -4.39
C ASN A 132 16.67 5.07 -5.86
N HIS A 133 16.78 6.38 -6.11
CA HIS A 133 16.84 6.98 -7.45
C HIS A 133 15.63 6.68 -8.34
N LEU A 134 14.46 6.43 -7.75
CA LEU A 134 13.21 6.25 -8.49
C LEU A 134 12.67 7.60 -8.99
N ILE A 135 12.96 8.67 -8.25
CA ILE A 135 12.63 10.06 -8.58
C ILE A 135 13.83 10.97 -8.29
N ARG A 136 13.78 12.20 -8.81
CA ARG A 136 14.73 13.28 -8.50
C ARG A 136 14.28 14.01 -7.23
N GLU A 137 15.23 14.65 -6.52
CA GLU A 137 14.91 15.47 -5.33
C GLU A 137 13.83 16.53 -5.61
N ALA A 138 13.89 17.18 -6.78
CA ALA A 138 12.93 18.20 -7.20
C ALA A 138 11.50 17.65 -7.36
N GLU A 139 11.35 16.34 -7.57
CA GLU A 139 10.07 15.66 -7.77
C GLU A 139 9.48 15.12 -6.45
N ARG A 140 10.23 15.16 -5.33
CA ARG A 140 9.79 14.61 -4.03
C ARG A 140 8.45 15.18 -3.56
N HIS A 141 8.24 16.48 -3.75
CA HIS A 141 6.98 17.12 -3.37
C HIS A 141 5.80 16.60 -4.20
N ASN A 142 6.00 16.44 -5.50
CA ASN A 142 5.00 15.92 -6.42
C ASN A 142 4.66 14.46 -6.10
N LEU A 143 5.68 13.65 -5.80
CA LEU A 143 5.49 12.28 -5.36
C LEU A 143 4.68 12.22 -4.06
N LEU A 144 4.94 13.10 -3.09
CA LEU A 144 4.16 13.14 -1.85
C LEU A 144 2.68 13.38 -2.11
N ILE A 145 2.32 14.27 -3.04
CA ILE A 145 0.91 14.51 -3.42
C ILE A 145 0.32 13.23 -4.03
N LEU A 146 1.03 12.59 -4.96
CA LEU A 146 0.60 11.32 -5.55
C LEU A 146 0.35 10.25 -4.49
N LEU A 147 1.26 10.10 -3.51
CA LEU A 147 1.10 9.12 -2.44
C LEU A 147 -0.13 9.38 -1.57
N ILE A 148 -0.50 10.64 -1.34
CA ILE A 148 -1.73 10.98 -0.62
C ILE A 148 -2.96 10.55 -1.43
N ASP A 149 -2.96 10.78 -2.74
CA ASP A 149 -4.10 10.45 -3.61
C ASP A 149 -4.25 8.94 -3.85
N PHE A 150 -3.14 8.19 -3.84
CA PHE A 150 -3.11 6.74 -4.11
C PHE A 150 -3.16 5.87 -2.86
N VAL A 151 -3.18 6.45 -1.66
CA VAL A 151 -3.21 5.70 -0.40
C VAL A 151 -4.42 6.13 0.43
N PRO A 152 -5.59 5.53 0.19
CA PRO A 152 -6.83 5.93 0.85
C PRO A 152 -6.94 5.34 2.27
N VAL A 153 -6.11 5.86 3.19
CA VAL A 153 -6.00 5.38 4.59
C VAL A 153 -7.38 5.30 5.27
N ASP A 154 -8.19 6.34 5.14
CA ASP A 154 -9.52 6.42 5.77
C ASP A 154 -10.48 5.35 5.22
N SER A 155 -10.40 5.04 3.92
CA SER A 155 -11.24 4.01 3.29
C SER A 155 -10.94 2.62 3.84
N TYR A 156 -9.68 2.33 4.17
CA TYR A 156 -9.32 1.03 4.75
C TYR A 156 -9.93 0.81 6.13
N GLY A 157 -9.98 1.86 6.97
CA GLY A 157 -10.67 1.80 8.26
C GLY A 157 -12.18 1.59 8.08
N GLN A 158 -12.81 2.36 7.20
CA GLN A 158 -14.26 2.29 6.94
C GLN A 158 -14.70 0.91 6.43
N LEU A 159 -13.91 0.27 5.57
CA LEU A 159 -14.20 -1.07 5.07
C LEU A 159 -14.20 -2.15 6.16
N LEU A 160 -13.59 -1.87 7.32
CA LEU A 160 -13.44 -2.81 8.42
C LEU A 160 -14.47 -2.61 9.55
N GLU A 161 -15.25 -1.53 9.53
CA GLU A 161 -16.24 -1.20 10.58
C GLU A 161 -17.32 -2.29 10.76
N ASP A 162 -17.70 -2.96 9.68
CA ASP A 162 -18.78 -3.96 9.65
C ASP A 162 -18.30 -5.43 9.75
N VAL A 163 -17.02 -5.66 10.06
CA VAL A 163 -16.44 -7.02 10.11
C VAL A 163 -16.57 -7.62 11.52
N GLY A 164 -17.26 -8.77 11.64
CA GLY A 164 -17.56 -9.43 12.93
C GLY A 164 -17.75 -10.93 12.86
#